data_AF-A0A9D7S8P7-F1
#
_entry.id   AF-A0A9D7S8P7-F1
#
_cell.length_a   1.000
_cell.length_b   1.000
_cell.length_c   1.000
_cell.angle_alpha   90.00
_cell.angle_beta   90.00
_cell.angle_gamma   90.00
#
_symmetry.space_group_name_H-M   'P 1'
#
loop_
_entity.id
_entity.type
_entity.pdbx_description
1 polymer ?
#
loop_
_entity_poly.entity_id
_entity_poly.type
_entity_poly.pdbx_seq_one_letter_code
_entity_poly.pdbx_strand_id
1 'polypeptide(L)'
;MKLLYLVLFPLFLSAQGKRDYIWLLGGNRTPTTDTSYQGFQIDFNIKPKAIYVRDRPLPILRQNNASICDKNGNLLMYTAGCNISNRLHTPMLNGKINEGFVWDFAVIKELCSF
;
A
#
# COMPACT_ATOMS: atom_id res chain seq x y z
N MET A 1 -30.54 -32.23 14.63
CA MET A 1 -29.50 -31.44 15.34
C MET A 1 -28.19 -31.29 14.56
N LYS A 2 -27.62 -32.35 13.96
CA LYS A 2 -26.36 -32.27 13.18
C LYS A 2 -26.37 -31.27 12.00
N LEU A 3 -27.46 -31.18 11.22
CA LEU A 3 -27.57 -30.21 10.12
C LEU A 3 -27.57 -28.75 10.59
N LEU A 4 -28.11 -28.48 11.79
CA LEU A 4 -28.18 -27.11 12.33
C LEU A 4 -26.78 -26.55 12.60
N TYR A 5 -25.88 -27.37 13.14
CA TYR A 5 -24.49 -26.98 13.35
C TYR A 5 -23.76 -26.65 12.03
N LEU A 6 -24.07 -27.38 10.96
CA LEU A 6 -23.44 -27.19 9.65
C LEU A 6 -23.87 -25.86 9.00
N VAL A 7 -25.12 -25.43 9.23
CA VAL A 7 -25.66 -24.16 8.72
C VAL A 7 -25.20 -22.96 9.56
N LEU A 8 -25.01 -23.13 10.87
CA LEU A 8 -24.61 -22.04 11.77
C LEU A 8 -23.09 -21.78 11.79
N PHE A 9 -22.27 -22.78 11.46
CA PHE A 9 -20.80 -22.68 11.41
C PHE A 9 -20.26 -21.47 10.61
N PRO A 10 -20.75 -21.15 9.39
CA PRO A 10 -20.22 -20.03 8.62
C PRO A 10 -20.49 -18.65 9.24
N LEU A 11 -21.47 -18.52 10.13
CA LEU A 11 -21.77 -17.25 10.80
C LEU A 11 -20.67 -16.82 11.79
N PHE A 12 -19.84 -17.77 12.23
CA PHE A 12 -18.72 -17.52 13.12
C PHE A 12 -17.37 -17.44 12.39
N LEU A 13 -17.37 -17.64 11.07
CA LEU A 13 -16.16 -17.47 10.27
C LEU A 13 -15.90 -15.97 10.08
N SER A 14 -14.78 -15.51 10.61
CA SER A 14 -14.25 -14.18 10.28
C SER A 14 -13.39 -14.32 9.03
N ALA A 15 -13.98 -14.07 7.86
CA ALA A 15 -13.24 -14.05 6.59
C ALA A 15 -12.67 -12.64 6.35
N GLN A 16 -11.38 -12.58 6.01
CA GLN A 16 -10.61 -11.38 5.67
C GLN A 16 -10.57 -10.28 6.75
N GLY A 17 -9.53 -10.34 7.59
CA GLY A 17 -9.14 -9.21 8.43
C GLY A 17 -8.77 -7.97 7.59
N LYS A 18 -8.64 -6.82 8.24
CA LYS A 18 -8.43 -5.54 7.56
C LYS A 18 -7.01 -5.30 7.04
N ARG A 19 -6.30 -6.36 6.67
CA ARG A 19 -4.86 -6.33 6.33
C ARG A 19 -4.55 -5.64 5.00
N ASP A 20 -5.56 -5.38 4.19
CA ASP A 20 -5.44 -4.73 2.88
C ASP A 20 -6.47 -3.59 2.72
N TYR A 21 -6.61 -2.75 3.75
CA TYR A 21 -7.62 -1.67 3.79
C TYR A 21 -7.13 -0.32 3.28
N ILE A 22 -5.85 -0.19 2.98
CA ILE A 22 -5.27 1.02 2.42
C ILE A 22 -4.55 0.66 1.13
N TRP A 23 -5.06 1.15 0.02
CA TRP A 23 -4.38 1.04 -1.28
C TRP A 23 -3.73 2.36 -1.62
N LEU A 24 -2.43 2.30 -1.87
CA LEU A 24 -1.61 3.45 -2.23
C LEU A 24 -1.30 3.33 -3.72
N LEU A 25 -1.57 4.36 -4.52
CA LEU A 25 -1.33 4.36 -5.97
C LEU A 25 -0.67 5.69 -6.38
N GLY A 26 0.02 5.72 -7.52
CA GLY A 26 0.60 6.94 -8.06
C GLY A 26 1.61 7.63 -7.14
N GLY A 27 1.88 8.91 -7.40
CA GLY A 27 2.80 9.73 -6.61
C GLY A 27 3.80 10.48 -7.49
N ASN A 28 4.28 11.61 -6.98
CA ASN A 28 5.31 12.43 -7.61
C ASN A 28 6.46 12.62 -6.65
N ARG A 29 7.69 12.61 -7.18
CA ARG A 29 8.88 12.95 -6.41
C ARG A 29 8.96 14.44 -6.08
N THR A 30 8.43 15.28 -6.98
CA THR A 30 8.48 16.74 -6.86
C THR A 30 7.07 17.26 -6.58
N PRO A 31 6.87 18.13 -5.58
CA PRO A 31 5.64 18.89 -5.44
C PRO A 31 5.35 19.60 -6.76
N THR A 32 4.19 19.31 -7.35
CA THR A 32 3.76 19.92 -8.61
C THR A 32 2.34 20.42 -8.43
N THR A 33 2.05 21.54 -9.09
CA THR A 33 0.70 22.10 -9.20
C THR A 33 -0.19 21.27 -10.12
N ASP A 34 0.40 20.36 -10.90
CA ASP A 34 -0.33 19.41 -11.75
C ASP A 34 -0.89 18.26 -10.90
N THR A 35 -2.19 18.32 -10.65
CA THR A 35 -2.94 17.32 -9.87
C THR A 35 -3.07 15.97 -10.58
N SER A 36 -2.76 15.90 -11.89
CA SER A 36 -2.88 14.68 -12.71
C SER A 36 -1.90 13.58 -12.29
N TYR A 37 -0.83 13.93 -11.58
CA TYR A 37 0.26 13.02 -11.23
C TYR A 37 0.40 12.77 -9.71
N GLN A 38 -0.52 13.31 -8.91
CA GLN A 38 -0.47 13.16 -7.45
C GLN A 38 -0.69 11.70 -7.00
N GLY A 39 -0.30 11.40 -5.76
CA GLY A 39 -0.58 10.10 -5.16
C GLY A 39 -2.07 9.93 -4.90
N PHE A 40 -2.59 8.73 -5.12
CA PHE A 40 -3.97 8.38 -4.78
C PHE A 40 -3.98 7.39 -3.62
N GLN A 41 -4.92 7.57 -2.71
CA GLN A 41 -5.18 6.64 -1.63
C GLN A 41 -6.64 6.22 -1.66
N ILE A 42 -6.87 4.91 -1.56
CA ILE A 42 -8.19 4.35 -1.29
C ILE A 42 -8.15 3.82 0.13
N ASP A 43 -9.05 4.32 0.98
CA ASP A 43 -9.20 3.86 2.36
C ASP A 43 -10.54 3.14 2.52
N PHE A 44 -10.47 1.82 2.67
CA PHE A 44 -11.64 0.95 2.84
C PHE A 44 -12.25 1.02 4.24
N ASN A 45 -11.64 1.75 5.19
CA ASN A 45 -12.26 2.05 6.48
C ASN A 45 -13.34 3.13 6.36
N ILE A 46 -13.26 3.99 5.34
CA ILE A 46 -14.15 5.14 5.19
C ILE A 46 -15.34 4.79 4.28
N LYS A 47 -16.54 5.19 4.72
CA LYS A 47 -17.79 5.06 3.96
C LYS A 47 -18.47 6.44 3.86
N PRO A 48 -18.91 6.87 2.66
CA PRO A 48 -18.77 6.21 1.36
C PRO A 48 -17.31 6.11 0.91
N LYS A 49 -17.00 5.11 0.07
CA LYS A 49 -15.65 4.94 -0.48
C LYS A 49 -15.30 6.16 -1.33
N ALA A 50 -14.18 6.80 -1.04
CA ALA A 50 -13.65 7.94 -1.80
C ALA A 50 -12.18 7.70 -2.16
N ILE A 51 -11.76 8.28 -3.28
CA ILE A 51 -10.34 8.33 -3.68
C ILE A 51 -9.79 9.65 -3.16
N TYR A 52 -8.77 9.58 -2.31
CA TYR A 52 -8.10 10.75 -1.78
C TYR A 52 -6.85 11.05 -2.59
N VAL A 53 -6.73 12.29 -3.02
CA VAL A 53 -5.45 12.77 -3.54
C VAL A 53 -4.56 13.14 -2.37
N ARG A 54 -3.31 12.66 -2.40
CA ARG A 54 -2.32 12.79 -1.34
C ARG A 54 -0.95 13.00 -1.95
N ASP A 55 -0.29 14.08 -1.55
CA ASP A 55 1.13 14.23 -1.78
C ASP A 55 1.87 13.13 -1.03
N ARG A 56 2.86 12.54 -1.69
CA ARG A 56 3.72 11.53 -1.09
C ARG A 56 5.17 11.93 -1.31
N PRO A 57 6.00 11.90 -0.26
CA PRO A 57 7.44 12.19 -0.39
C PRO A 57 8.20 11.07 -1.11
N LEU A 58 7.54 9.93 -1.37
CA LEU A 58 8.16 8.72 -1.90
C LEU A 58 7.79 8.49 -3.37
N PRO A 59 8.71 7.87 -4.13
CA PRO A 59 8.60 7.78 -5.57
C PRO A 59 7.45 6.89 -6.06
N ILE A 60 7.14 7.05 -7.34
CA ILE A 60 5.94 6.57 -8.03
C ILE A 60 5.69 5.06 -7.80
N LEU A 61 4.50 4.72 -7.29
CA LEU A 61 4.03 3.34 -7.13
C LEU A 61 3.61 2.75 -8.49
N ARG A 62 4.56 2.30 -9.33
CA ARG A 62 4.29 1.86 -10.72
C ARG A 62 4.26 0.35 -10.97
N GLN A 63 5.14 -0.45 -10.39
CA GLN A 63 5.29 -1.86 -10.77
C GLN A 63 5.20 -2.81 -9.57
N ASN A 64 6.03 -2.62 -8.55
CA ASN A 64 6.13 -3.54 -7.42
C ASN A 64 5.47 -2.94 -6.18
N ASN A 65 4.22 -2.53 -6.34
CA ASN A 65 3.46 -1.88 -5.30
C ASN A 65 2.79 -2.92 -4.39
N ALA A 66 3.07 -2.84 -3.09
CA ALA A 66 2.37 -3.62 -2.09
C ALA A 66 2.25 -2.82 -0.80
N SER A 67 1.13 -2.97 -0.08
CA SER A 67 0.88 -2.36 1.22
C SER A 67 0.27 -3.37 2.18
N ILE A 68 0.54 -3.20 3.47
CA ILE A 68 -0.06 -4.04 4.52
C ILE A 68 -0.55 -3.17 5.68
N CYS A 69 -1.71 -3.55 6.21
CA CYS A 69 -2.34 -2.93 7.37
C CYS A 69 -2.33 -3.84 8.60
N ASP A 70 -2.59 -3.27 9.77
CA ASP A 70 -2.86 -4.02 11.00
C ASP A 70 -4.27 -4.66 10.98
N LYS A 71 -4.66 -5.34 12.06
CA LYS A 71 -5.99 -5.96 12.19
C LYS A 71 -7.15 -4.96 12.14
N ASN A 72 -6.88 -3.69 12.43
CA ASN A 72 -7.86 -2.61 12.49
C ASN A 72 -7.97 -1.84 11.17
N GLY A 73 -7.09 -2.11 10.20
CA GLY A 73 -7.08 -1.45 8.89
C GLY A 73 -6.15 -0.24 8.82
N ASN A 74 -5.25 -0.07 9.78
CA ASN A 74 -4.26 1.01 9.76
C ASN A 74 -3.02 0.58 8.98
N LEU A 75 -2.51 1.44 8.08
CA LEU A 75 -1.28 1.18 7.34
C LEU A 75 -0.10 0.91 8.29
N LEU A 76 0.64 -0.16 8.02
CA LEU A 76 1.88 -0.49 8.73
C LEU A 76 3.10 -0.11 7.91
N MET A 77 3.14 -0.60 6.67
CA MET A 77 4.22 -0.40 5.72
C MET A 77 3.78 -0.69 4.29
N TYR A 78 4.56 -0.21 3.33
CA TYR A 78 4.33 -0.44 1.91
C TYR A 78 5.64 -0.35 1.13
N THR A 79 5.63 -0.78 -0.13
CA THR A 79 6.77 -0.67 -1.03
C THR A 79 6.32 -0.24 -2.42
N ALA A 80 7.20 0.50 -3.10
CA ALA A 80 7.11 0.81 -4.53
C ALA A 80 7.93 -0.16 -5.40
N GLY A 81 8.75 -1.02 -4.78
CA GLY A 81 9.62 -1.97 -5.46
C GLY A 81 11.08 -1.96 -5.06
N CYS A 82 11.59 -0.85 -4.53
CA CYS A 82 13.01 -0.71 -4.19
C CYS A 82 13.27 -0.63 -2.69
N ASN A 83 12.34 -0.03 -1.95
CA ASN A 83 12.42 0.09 -0.51
C ASN A 83 11.07 -0.18 0.13
N ILE A 84 11.10 -0.60 1.38
CA ILE A 84 9.95 -0.66 2.27
C ILE A 84 9.92 0.65 3.05
N SER A 85 8.74 1.28 3.06
CA SER A 85 8.45 2.50 3.78
C SER A 85 7.43 2.23 4.86
N ASN A 86 7.58 2.87 6.02
CA ASN A 86 6.65 2.72 7.13
C ASN A 86 5.37 3.55 6.90
N ARG A 87 4.44 3.47 7.86
CA ARG A 87 3.20 4.25 7.88
C ARG A 87 3.36 5.77 7.82
N LEU A 88 4.55 6.29 8.15
CA LEU A 88 4.87 7.72 8.11
C LEU A 88 5.44 8.13 6.74
N HIS A 89 5.39 7.24 5.75
CA HIS A 89 5.95 7.47 4.41
C HIS A 89 7.45 7.74 4.45
N THR A 90 8.16 7.12 5.40
CA THR A 90 9.63 7.19 5.49
C THR A 90 10.24 5.83 5.20
N PRO A 91 11.36 5.76 4.46
CA PRO A 91 12.10 4.52 4.26
C PRO A 91 12.45 3.87 5.60
N MET A 92 12.24 2.56 5.70
CA MET A 92 12.64 1.80 6.89
C MET A 92 14.12 1.44 6.82
N LEU A 93 14.80 1.43 7.98
CA LEU A 93 16.15 0.90 8.10
C LEU A 93 16.18 -0.56 7.62
N ASN A 94 17.16 -0.91 6.80
CA ASN A 94 17.28 -2.22 6.16
C ASN A 94 16.05 -2.62 5.30
N GLY A 95 15.24 -1.64 4.89
CA GLY A 95 14.07 -1.86 4.04
C GLY A 95 14.39 -1.97 2.55
N LYS A 96 15.67 -2.04 2.15
CA LYS A 96 16.07 -2.16 0.74
C LYS A 96 15.74 -3.56 0.24
N ILE A 97 15.03 -3.65 -0.89
CA ILE A 97 14.56 -4.91 -1.47
C ILE A 97 14.79 -4.93 -2.99
N ASN A 98 14.78 -6.12 -3.59
CA ASN A 98 14.90 -6.34 -5.04
C ASN A 98 16.20 -5.81 -5.69
N GLU A 99 17.31 -5.79 -4.94
CA GLU A 99 18.63 -5.38 -5.44
C GLU A 99 19.08 -6.19 -6.68
N GLY A 100 19.92 -5.59 -7.53
CA GLY A 100 20.42 -6.21 -8.78
C GLY A 100 19.80 -5.60 -10.03
N PHE A 101 19.65 -6.37 -11.11
CA PHE A 101 19.19 -5.86 -12.43
C PHE A 101 17.92 -5.00 -12.35
N VAL A 102 17.00 -5.36 -11.46
CA VAL A 102 15.77 -4.59 -11.24
C VAL A 102 16.08 -3.23 -10.61
N TRP A 103 16.96 -3.15 -9.61
CA TRP A 103 17.45 -1.88 -9.06
C TRP A 103 18.30 -1.06 -10.04
N ASP A 104 19.14 -1.73 -10.83
CA ASP A 104 20.15 -1.09 -11.67
C ASP A 104 19.59 -0.67 -13.04
N PHE A 105 18.57 -1.36 -13.53
CA PHE A 105 18.04 -1.21 -14.90
C PHE A 105 16.51 -1.19 -15.00
N ALA A 106 15.75 -1.92 -14.17
CA ALA A 106 14.29 -2.06 -14.35
C ALA A 106 13.41 -1.22 -13.41
N VAL A 107 13.98 -0.61 -12.38
CA VAL A 107 13.34 0.32 -11.45
C VAL A 107 14.15 1.59 -11.53
N ILE A 108 13.87 2.31 -12.62
CA ILE A 108 14.09 3.73 -12.88
C ILE A 108 14.99 4.38 -11.83
N LYS A 109 16.22 4.77 -12.19
CA LYS A 109 17.21 5.49 -11.37
C LYS A 109 16.60 6.54 -10.41
N GLU A 110 15.46 7.12 -10.76
CA GLU A 110 14.68 8.11 -10.00
C GLU A 110 13.79 7.55 -8.87
N LEU A 111 13.39 6.27 -8.91
CA LEU A 111 12.51 5.60 -7.94
C LEU A 111 13.27 5.03 -6.72
N CYS A 112 14.59 4.84 -6.82
CA CYS A 112 15.39 4.13 -5.80
C CYS A 112 16.52 5.01 -5.23
N SER A 113 16.61 6.26 -5.70
CA SER A 113 17.54 7.27 -5.19
C SER A 113 16.88 8.02 -4.03
N PHE A 114 17.26 7.65 -2.80
CA PHE A 114 16.89 8.36 -1.56
C PHE A 114 17.87 9.49 -1.26
#